data_AF-A0AAU9EVA3-F1
#
_entry.id   AF-A0AAU9EVA3-F1
#
_cell.length_a   1.000
_cell.length_b   1.000
_cell.length_c   1.000
_cell.angle_alpha   90.00
_cell.angle_beta   90.00
_cell.angle_gamma   90.00
#
_symmetry.space_group_name_H-M   'P 1'
#
loop_
_entity.id
_entity.type
_entity.pdbx_description
1 polymer ?
#
loop_
_entity_poly.entity_id
_entity_poly.type
_entity_poly.pdbx_seq_one_letter_code
_entity_poly.pdbx_strand_id
1 'polypeptide(L)'
;MDNRLGSIAIAIVLSISFFTTAQARQVGPQEEKPKTKLELFERQTGTVVLKGYSEIGTISALGSVSVDCIELKNMTTGKRQFGIVIEVKESGRLERSNRSFIDYDEISPLIKGISYISKVDKNVTKLKKFEATVNGGVSAGQLAV
;
A
#
# COMPACT_ATOMS: atom_id res chain seq x y z
N MET A 1 -65.12 23.41 -30.97
CA MET A 1 -63.66 23.18 -31.00
C MET A 1 -63.06 24.14 -30.02
N ASP A 2 -62.92 23.71 -28.76
CA ASP A 2 -62.35 24.57 -27.74
C ASP A 2 -61.13 23.81 -27.21
N ASN A 3 -60.07 23.87 -28.03
CA ASN A 3 -58.79 23.17 -27.90
C ASN A 3 -57.94 23.69 -26.72
N ARG A 4 -58.57 24.06 -25.59
CA ARG A 4 -57.88 24.64 -24.43
C ARG A 4 -57.38 23.59 -23.42
N LEU A 5 -57.94 22.38 -23.45
CA LEU A 5 -57.45 21.25 -22.65
C LEU A 5 -56.19 20.59 -23.25
N GLY A 6 -56.04 20.60 -24.58
CA GLY A 6 -54.85 20.06 -25.26
C GLY A 6 -53.59 20.91 -25.03
N SER A 7 -53.72 22.24 -24.97
CA SER A 7 -52.58 23.13 -24.81
C SER A 7 -51.94 23.09 -23.42
N ILE A 8 -52.71 22.77 -22.37
CA ILE A 8 -52.17 22.65 -20.99
C ILE A 8 -51.44 21.32 -20.82
N ALA A 9 -51.96 20.24 -21.42
CA ALA A 9 -51.30 18.94 -21.39
C ALA A 9 -49.95 18.95 -22.14
N ILE A 10 -49.83 19.72 -23.24
CA ILE A 10 -48.59 19.83 -24.02
C ILE A 10 -47.52 20.66 -23.30
N ALA A 11 -47.92 21.67 -22.51
CA ALA A 11 -46.97 22.50 -21.77
C ALA A 11 -46.27 21.77 -20.60
N ILE A 12 -46.93 20.79 -19.99
CA ILE A 12 -46.38 20.02 -18.85
C ILE A 12 -45.43 18.91 -19.32
N VAL A 13 -45.62 18.37 -20.53
CA VAL A 13 -44.76 17.30 -21.08
C VAL A 13 -43.41 17.85 -21.56
N LEU A 14 -43.30 19.13 -21.86
CA LEU A 14 -42.06 19.76 -22.37
C LEU A 14 -41.05 20.17 -21.29
N SER A 15 -41.39 20.12 -20.00
CA SER A 15 -40.52 20.59 -18.90
C SER A 15 -39.61 19.51 -18.30
N ILE A 16 -39.67 18.26 -18.74
CA ILE A 16 -38.93 17.13 -18.14
C ILE A 16 -37.58 16.87 -18.83
N SER A 17 -37.23 17.62 -19.87
CA SER A 17 -35.97 17.40 -20.59
C SER A 17 -34.80 18.12 -19.92
N PHE A 18 -33.80 17.32 -19.53
CA PHE A 18 -32.42 17.68 -19.16
C PHE A 18 -32.12 18.06 -17.71
N PHE A 19 -32.35 17.13 -16.78
CA PHE A 19 -31.41 16.94 -15.68
C PHE A 19 -30.62 15.64 -15.92
N THR A 20 -29.65 15.69 -16.83
CA THR A 20 -28.58 14.70 -16.87
C THR A 20 -27.67 14.96 -15.67
N THR A 21 -27.93 14.27 -14.56
CA THR A 21 -26.97 14.20 -13.47
C THR A 21 -25.77 13.41 -13.96
N ALA A 22 -24.70 14.12 -14.30
CA ALA A 22 -23.38 13.51 -14.43
C ALA A 22 -23.01 12.97 -13.04
N GLN A 23 -23.23 11.68 -12.79
CA GLN A 23 -22.65 11.03 -11.63
C GLN A 23 -21.14 11.04 -11.83
N ALA A 24 -20.45 11.95 -11.15
CA ALA A 24 -19.03 11.84 -10.96
C ALA A 24 -18.78 10.48 -10.30
N ARG A 25 -18.18 9.55 -11.05
CA ARG A 25 -17.76 8.26 -10.52
C ARG A 25 -16.74 8.57 -9.43
N GLN A 26 -17.16 8.50 -8.17
CA GLN A 26 -16.23 8.50 -7.05
C GLN A 26 -15.32 7.30 -7.28
N VAL A 27 -14.11 7.58 -7.77
CA VAL A 27 -13.02 6.61 -7.71
C VAL A 27 -12.77 6.45 -6.23
N GLY A 28 -13.41 5.44 -5.63
CA GLY A 28 -13.13 5.06 -4.26
C GLY A 28 -11.63 4.79 -4.11
N PRO A 29 -11.08 4.84 -2.88
CA PRO A 29 -9.68 4.52 -2.64
C PRO A 29 -9.34 3.22 -3.39
N GLN A 30 -8.45 3.32 -4.37
CA GLN A 30 -8.05 2.15 -5.14
C GLN A 30 -7.32 1.25 -4.15
N GLU A 31 -7.92 0.11 -3.79
CA GLU A 31 -7.29 -0.84 -2.88
C GLU A 31 -5.93 -1.24 -3.46
N GLU A 32 -4.85 -0.79 -2.80
CA GLU A 32 -3.52 -1.11 -3.27
C GLU A 32 -3.34 -2.63 -3.24
N LYS A 33 -2.94 -3.21 -4.38
CA LYS A 33 -2.69 -4.65 -4.44
C LYS A 33 -1.57 -5.00 -3.46
N PRO A 34 -1.73 -6.05 -2.63
CA PRO A 34 -0.66 -6.50 -1.73
C PRO A 34 0.62 -6.78 -2.51
N LYS A 35 1.75 -6.27 -2.02
CA LYS A 35 3.06 -6.55 -2.63
C LYS A 35 3.78 -7.71 -1.94
N THR A 36 3.37 -8.06 -0.72
CA THR A 36 3.97 -9.14 0.06
C THR A 36 2.96 -10.23 0.44
N LYS A 37 3.46 -11.43 0.72
CA LYS A 37 2.67 -12.52 1.29
C LYS A 37 2.19 -12.18 2.70
N LEU A 38 2.99 -11.45 3.48
CA LEU A 38 2.58 -10.93 4.79
C LEU A 38 1.30 -10.09 4.70
N GLU A 39 1.21 -9.15 3.75
CA GLU A 39 0.00 -8.34 3.56
C GLU A 39 -1.19 -9.16 3.05
N LEU A 40 -0.95 -10.09 2.13
CA LEU A 40 -1.99 -11.03 1.70
C LEU A 40 -2.54 -11.84 2.88
N PHE A 41 -1.68 -12.15 3.85
CA PHE A 41 -2.05 -12.86 5.06
C PHE A 41 -2.89 -11.99 6.01
N GLU A 42 -2.51 -10.73 6.21
CA GLU A 42 -3.23 -9.79 7.08
C GLU A 42 -4.61 -9.40 6.52
N ARG A 43 -4.82 -9.47 5.20
CA ARG A 43 -6.11 -9.18 4.56
C ARG A 43 -7.12 -10.34 4.59
N GLN A 44 -6.77 -11.48 5.17
CA GLN A 44 -7.71 -12.61 5.28
C GLN A 44 -8.85 -12.27 6.24
N THR A 45 -10.07 -12.20 5.71
CA THR A 45 -11.28 -11.99 6.50
C THR A 45 -11.85 -13.31 7.03
N GLY A 46 -12.65 -13.24 8.10
CA GLY A 46 -13.36 -14.40 8.65
C GLY A 46 -12.47 -15.46 9.31
N THR A 47 -11.20 -15.16 9.57
CA THR A 47 -10.25 -16.04 10.25
C THR A 47 -9.52 -15.28 11.35
N VAL A 48 -9.12 -15.99 12.40
CA VAL A 48 -8.28 -15.42 13.46
C VAL A 48 -6.82 -15.58 13.03
N VAL A 49 -6.10 -14.46 12.91
CA VAL A 49 -4.66 -14.43 12.65
C VAL A 49 -3.93 -14.10 13.95
N LEU A 50 -3.11 -15.04 14.43
CA LEU A 50 -2.16 -14.79 15.51
C LEU A 50 -0.93 -14.10 14.94
N LYS A 51 -0.53 -12.98 15.54
CA LYS A 51 0.64 -12.18 15.15
C LYS A 51 1.64 -12.18 16.29
N GLY A 52 2.78 -12.84 16.08
CA GLY A 52 3.95 -12.78 16.94
C GLY A 52 4.98 -11.82 16.34
N TYR A 53 5.68 -11.07 17.20
CA TYR A 53 6.76 -10.17 16.78
C TYR A 53 7.85 -10.13 17.85
N SER A 54 9.08 -9.89 17.41
CA SER A 54 10.21 -9.63 18.31
C SER A 54 11.17 -8.65 17.64
N GLU A 55 11.63 -7.67 18.40
CA GLU A 55 12.65 -6.73 17.92
C GLU A 55 13.96 -7.47 17.65
N ILE A 56 14.50 -7.29 16.45
CA ILE A 56 15.85 -7.74 16.07
C ILE A 56 16.88 -6.66 16.45
N GLY A 57 16.52 -5.39 16.25
CA GLY A 57 17.33 -4.26 16.71
C GLY A 57 16.82 -2.92 16.24
N THR A 58 17.41 -1.88 16.81
CA THR A 58 17.06 -0.48 16.55
C THR A 58 18.31 0.38 16.37
N ILE A 59 18.27 1.29 15.41
CA ILE A 59 19.27 2.33 15.20
C ILE A 59 18.62 3.68 15.43
N SER A 60 19.20 4.50 16.31
CA SER A 60 18.67 5.83 16.66
C SER A 60 19.67 6.92 16.28
N ALA A 61 19.17 7.97 15.61
CA ALA A 61 19.93 9.16 15.22
C ALA A 61 18.97 10.38 15.19
N LEU A 62 18.89 11.11 14.07
CA LEU A 62 17.85 12.11 13.79
C LEU A 62 16.52 11.42 13.41
N GLY A 63 16.01 10.60 14.32
CA GLY A 63 14.92 9.64 14.09
C GLY A 63 15.31 8.26 14.61
N SER A 64 14.52 7.25 14.26
CA SER A 64 14.87 5.85 14.54
C SER A 64 14.48 4.92 13.39
N VAL A 65 15.23 3.84 13.25
CA VAL A 65 14.89 2.71 12.39
C VAL A 65 14.88 1.47 13.26
N SER A 66 13.74 0.80 13.38
CA SER A 66 13.64 -0.50 14.06
C SER A 66 13.37 -1.61 13.04
N VAL A 67 13.85 -2.81 13.37
CA VAL A 67 13.61 -4.02 12.60
C VAL A 67 13.04 -5.07 13.53
N ASP A 68 11.85 -5.56 13.22
CA ASP A 68 11.19 -6.66 13.93
C ASP A 68 11.16 -7.90 13.04
N CYS A 69 11.32 -9.09 13.63
CA CYS A 69 10.83 -10.31 12.98
C CYS A 69 9.33 -10.46 13.25
N ILE A 70 8.60 -11.02 12.29
CA ILE A 70 7.16 -11.27 12.40
C ILE A 70 6.82 -12.71 12.02
N GLU A 71 5.91 -13.31 12.80
CA GLU A 71 5.20 -14.54 12.46
C GLU A 71 3.71 -14.25 12.42
N LEU A 72 3.06 -14.62 11.32
CA LEU A 72 1.60 -14.64 11.18
C LEU A 72 1.14 -16.09 11.10
N LYS A 73 0.15 -16.47 11.92
CA LYS A 73 -0.45 -17.81 11.92
C LYS A 73 -1.96 -17.73 11.80
N ASN A 74 -2.50 -18.36 10.77
CA ASN A 74 -3.95 -18.48 10.59
C ASN A 74 -4.43 -19.64 11.47
N MET A 75 -5.32 -19.34 12.42
CA MET A 75 -5.77 -20.31 13.42
C MET A 75 -6.77 -21.33 12.85
N THR A 76 -7.40 -21.05 11.72
CA THR A 76 -8.31 -21.97 11.03
C THR A 76 -7.56 -22.99 10.19
N THR A 77 -6.55 -22.56 9.43
CA THR A 77 -5.82 -23.40 8.46
C THR A 77 -4.48 -23.91 8.97
N GLY A 78 -3.96 -23.34 10.07
CA GLY A 78 -2.62 -23.63 10.59
C GLY A 78 -1.48 -23.07 9.74
N LYS A 79 -1.76 -22.41 8.61
CA LYS A 79 -0.73 -21.79 7.75
C LYS A 79 0.02 -20.72 8.51
N ARG A 80 1.32 -20.61 8.22
CA ARG A 80 2.22 -19.62 8.81
C ARG A 80 2.91 -18.80 7.73
N GLN A 81 3.14 -17.53 8.00
CA GLN A 81 3.94 -16.64 7.17
C GLN A 81 4.96 -15.91 8.04
N PHE A 82 6.18 -15.76 7.52
CA PHE A 82 7.30 -15.16 8.22
C PHE A 82 7.89 -14.02 7.41
N GLY A 83 8.54 -13.10 8.10
CA GLY A 83 9.36 -12.07 7.47
C GLY A 83 9.88 -11.07 8.49
N ILE A 84 10.20 -9.87 8.00
CA ILE A 84 10.61 -8.76 8.84
C ILE A 84 9.76 -7.53 8.57
N VAL A 85 9.73 -6.66 9.55
CA VAL A 85 9.10 -5.36 9.45
C VAL A 85 10.11 -4.29 9.81
N ILE A 86 10.29 -3.33 8.91
CA ILE A 86 11.19 -2.19 9.12
C ILE A 86 10.32 -0.97 9.38
N GLU A 87 10.49 -0.32 10.53
CA GLU A 87 9.80 0.92 10.84
C GLU A 87 10.82 2.06 10.89
N VAL A 88 10.58 3.11 10.12
CA VAL A 88 11.37 4.35 10.12
C VAL A 88 10.53 5.45 10.75
N LYS A 89 11.06 6.08 11.80
CA LYS A 89 10.45 7.23 12.49
C LYS A 89 11.32 8.47 12.28
N GLU A 90 10.74 9.51 11.73
CA GLU A 90 11.41 10.81 11.57
C GLU A 90 11.38 11.60 12.88
N SER A 91 12.48 12.29 13.20
CA SER A 91 12.50 13.25 14.31
C SER A 91 11.95 14.61 13.84
N GLY A 92 10.94 15.15 14.52
CA GLY A 92 10.36 16.44 14.17
C GLY A 92 9.10 16.79 14.94
N ARG A 93 8.51 17.94 14.60
CA ARG A 93 7.28 18.45 15.24
C ARG A 93 6.02 17.66 14.88
N LEU A 94 6.09 16.88 13.80
CA LEU A 94 5.08 15.92 13.38
C LEU A 94 5.78 14.56 13.35
N GLU A 95 5.36 13.63 14.21
CA GLU A 95 5.87 12.27 14.13
C GLU A 95 5.37 11.64 12.82
N ARG A 96 6.31 11.32 11.93
CA ARG A 96 6.05 10.53 10.73
C ARG A 96 6.71 9.18 10.93
N SER A 97 5.91 8.12 10.87
CA SER A 97 6.42 6.76 10.78
C SER A 97 6.02 6.15 9.45
N ASN A 98 6.93 5.37 8.87
CA ASN A 98 6.66 4.54 7.71
C ASN A 98 7.11 3.13 8.00
N ARG A 99 6.24 2.16 7.72
CA ARG A 99 6.46 0.75 8.03
C ARG A 99 6.52 -0.04 6.74
N SER A 100 7.55 -0.87 6.58
CA SER A 100 7.72 -1.73 5.42
C SER A 100 7.72 -3.19 5.79
N PHE A 101 6.96 -4.01 5.06
CA PHE A 101 6.92 -5.47 5.21
C PHE A 101 7.80 -6.13 4.15
N ILE A 102 8.51 -7.18 4.56
CA ILE A 102 9.41 -7.95 3.68
C ILE A 102 9.20 -9.43 3.98
N ASP A 103 8.93 -10.23 2.94
CA ASP A 103 8.77 -11.67 3.08
C ASP A 103 10.11 -12.36 3.37
N TYR A 104 10.07 -13.46 4.12
CA TYR A 104 11.28 -14.19 4.51
C TYR A 104 12.18 -14.61 3.33
N ASP A 105 11.58 -15.05 2.22
CA ASP A 105 12.32 -15.47 1.03
C ASP A 105 12.96 -14.30 0.25
N GLU A 106 12.53 -13.06 0.52
CA GLU A 106 13.07 -11.86 -0.13
C GLU A 106 14.23 -11.22 0.62
N ILE A 107 14.41 -11.52 1.91
CA ILE A 107 15.48 -10.95 2.75
C ILE A 107 16.87 -11.17 2.11
N SER A 108 17.17 -12.42 1.72
CA SER A 108 18.48 -12.77 1.16
C SER A 108 18.75 -12.09 -0.20
N PRO A 109 17.83 -12.12 -1.19
CA PRO A 109 17.94 -11.33 -2.40
C PRO A 109 18.12 -9.84 -2.17
N LEU A 110 17.37 -9.24 -1.23
CA LEU A 110 17.45 -7.81 -0.92
C LEU A 110 18.82 -7.42 -0.36
N ILE A 111 19.36 -8.19 0.58
CA ILE A 111 20.70 -7.95 1.13
C ILE A 111 21.76 -8.00 0.02
N LYS A 112 21.67 -8.98 -0.89
CA LYS A 112 22.57 -9.08 -2.05
C LYS A 112 22.43 -7.88 -2.97
N GLY A 113 21.21 -7.43 -3.24
CA GLY A 113 20.94 -6.25 -4.04
C GLY A 113 21.53 -4.97 -3.45
N ILE A 114 21.33 -4.73 -2.15
CA ILE A 114 21.91 -3.58 -1.43
C ILE A 114 23.44 -3.63 -1.47
N SER A 115 24.03 -4.81 -1.24
CA SER A 115 25.48 -5.01 -1.33
C SER A 115 26.02 -4.79 -2.74
N TYR A 116 25.24 -5.07 -3.78
CA TYR A 116 25.61 -4.76 -5.15
C TYR A 116 25.56 -3.26 -5.41
N ILE A 117 24.46 -2.58 -5.05
CA ILE A 117 24.30 -1.13 -5.19
C ILE A 117 25.44 -0.38 -4.51
N SER A 118 25.84 -0.78 -3.30
CA SER A 118 26.91 -0.10 -2.54
C SER A 118 28.29 -0.17 -3.21
N LYS A 119 28.47 -1.08 -4.18
CA LYS A 119 29.71 -1.24 -4.95
C LYS A 119 29.64 -0.61 -6.34
N VAL A 120 28.47 -0.10 -6.76
CA VAL A 120 28.32 0.53 -8.07
C VAL A 120 29.10 1.84 -8.11
N ASP A 121 29.97 1.98 -9.11
CA ASP A 121 30.77 3.17 -9.35
C ASP A 121 30.55 3.76 -10.77
N LYS A 122 31.32 4.79 -11.13
CA LYS A 122 31.19 5.47 -12.43
C LYS A 122 31.72 4.64 -13.61
N ASN A 123 32.35 3.51 -13.37
CA ASN A 123 32.91 2.65 -14.41
C ASN A 123 31.90 1.61 -14.90
N VAL A 124 30.78 1.44 -14.19
CA VAL A 124 29.74 0.47 -14.53
C VAL A 124 29.00 0.86 -15.82
N THR A 125 29.04 2.15 -16.22
CA THR A 125 28.52 2.64 -17.49
C THR A 125 29.30 3.85 -18.01
N LYS A 126 29.31 4.06 -19.33
CA LYS A 126 29.91 5.22 -19.99
C LYS A 126 29.06 6.50 -19.88
N LEU A 127 27.85 6.40 -19.36
CA LEU A 127 26.91 7.52 -19.25
C LEU A 127 27.19 8.36 -17.99
N LYS A 128 27.07 9.68 -18.12
CA LYS A 128 27.36 10.64 -17.03
C LYS A 128 26.39 10.56 -15.84
N LYS A 129 25.17 10.08 -16.07
CA LYS A 129 24.11 9.94 -15.08
C LYS A 129 23.54 8.54 -15.21
N PHE A 130 23.44 7.83 -14.10
CA PHE A 130 22.84 6.52 -14.04
C PHE A 130 22.22 6.31 -12.65
N GLU A 131 21.27 5.37 -12.58
CA GLU A 131 20.61 4.93 -11.36
C GLU A 131 20.77 3.41 -11.26
N ALA A 132 20.90 2.92 -10.02
CA ALA A 132 20.85 1.49 -9.73
C ALA A 132 19.69 1.24 -8.77
N THR A 133 18.76 0.39 -9.19
CA THR A 133 17.54 0.07 -8.45
C THR A 133 17.48 -1.44 -8.21
N VAL A 134 17.14 -1.84 -6.99
CA VAL A 134 16.82 -3.25 -6.66
C VAL A 134 15.31 -3.37 -6.58
N ASN A 135 14.76 -4.28 -7.39
CA ASN A 135 13.35 -4.62 -7.32
C ASN A 135 13.16 -5.77 -6.33
N GLY A 136 12.24 -5.61 -5.38
CA GLY A 136 11.80 -6.65 -4.45
C GLY A 136 10.40 -6.33 -3.91
N GLY A 137 9.72 -7.33 -3.36
CA GLY A 137 8.43 -7.18 -2.68
C GLY A 137 8.58 -6.44 -1.36
N VAL A 138 8.79 -5.13 -1.42
CA VAL A 138 8.73 -4.26 -0.25
C VAL A 138 7.43 -3.47 -0.35
N SER A 139 6.59 -3.57 0.68
CA SER A 139 5.36 -2.79 0.76
C SER A 139 5.39 -1.82 1.92
N ALA A 140 4.96 -0.58 1.66
CA ALA A 140 4.77 0.43 2.68
C ALA A 140 3.35 0.31 3.25
N GLY A 141 3.23 0.03 4.55
CA GLY A 141 1.95 -0.01 5.25
C GLY A 141 1.62 1.33 5.90
N GLN A 142 0.39 1.81 5.72
CA GLN A 142 -0.23 2.81 6.59
C GLN A 142 -1.08 2.08 7.63
N LEU A 143 -0.85 2.33 8.91
CA LEU A 143 -1.82 1.99 9.94
C LEU A 143 -2.99 2.98 9.80
N ALA A 144 -4.18 2.46 9.49
CA ALA A 144 -5.41 3.16 9.83
C ALA A 144 -5.48 3.18 11.37
N VAL A 145 -5.36 4.38 11.94
CA VAL A 145 -5.66 4.64 13.35
C VAL A 145 -7.18 4.58 13.54
#